data_AF-A0A8H8RDS1-F1
#
_entry.id   AF-A0A8H8RDS1-F1
#
_cell.length_a   1.000
_cell.length_b   1.000
_cell.length_c   1.000
_cell.angle_alpha   90.00
_cell.angle_beta   90.00
_cell.angle_gamma   90.00
#
_symmetry.space_group_name_H-M   'P 1'
#
loop_
_entity.id
_entity.type
_entity.pdbx_description
1 polymer ?
#
loop_
_entity_poly.entity_id
_entity_poly.type
_entity_poly.pdbx_seq_one_letter_code
_entity_poly.pdbx_strand_id
1 'polypeptide(L)'
;MTPTVILIRHAQALHTHGPRLQPTMPNPLPAPTQKTSPLAQTIDLIVVSPMIRTLQTAQQSLGWLIERGVPVILRPEWQENSAKPCDTGTAIPIMEAAWPQFNWADVDPLFPKKEGLYEYSQNGLTQRGIEARRWLRERPEKCIAV
;
A
#
# COMPACT_ATOMS: atom_id res chain seq x y z
N MET A 1 2.70 -1.12 -23.65
CA MET A 1 1.24 -0.91 -23.47
C MET A 1 1.04 -0.30 -22.10
N THR A 2 0.08 0.61 -21.92
CA THR A 2 -0.20 1.18 -20.58
C THR A 2 -0.84 0.10 -19.69
N PRO A 3 -0.40 -0.08 -18.43
CA PRO A 3 -0.98 -1.07 -17.53
C PRO A 3 -2.44 -0.79 -17.19
N THR A 4 -3.19 -1.85 -16.95
CA THR A 4 -4.44 -1.79 -16.19
C THR A 4 -4.10 -1.61 -14.71
N VAL A 5 -4.69 -0.61 -14.06
CA VAL A 5 -4.46 -0.33 -12.63
C VAL A 5 -5.73 -0.62 -11.84
N ILE A 6 -5.62 -1.46 -10.82
CA ILE A 6 -6.69 -1.80 -9.89
C ILE A 6 -6.39 -1.08 -8.57
N LEU A 7 -7.21 -0.09 -8.21
CA LEU A 7 -7.06 0.65 -6.96
C LEU A 7 -7.85 -0.03 -5.85
N ILE A 8 -7.17 -0.38 -4.76
CA ILE A 8 -7.71 -1.06 -3.60
C ILE A 8 -7.52 -0.16 -2.38
N ARG A 9 -8.63 0.37 -1.85
CA ARG A 9 -8.59 1.11 -0.59
C ARG A 9 -8.40 0.12 0.56
N HIS A 10 -7.46 0.41 1.46
CA HIS A 10 -7.24 -0.40 2.66
C HIS A 10 -8.52 -0.52 3.51
N ALA A 11 -8.63 -1.62 4.26
CA ALA A 11 -9.72 -1.85 5.20
C ALA A 11 -9.64 -0.91 6.43
N GLN A 12 -10.65 -0.97 7.32
CA GLN A 12 -10.77 -0.09 8.49
C GLN A 12 -9.49 -0.05 9.34
N ALA A 13 -9.05 1.12 9.77
CA ALA A 13 -7.99 1.25 10.79
C ALA A 13 -8.61 1.50 12.18
N LEU A 14 -7.86 1.22 13.25
CA LEU A 14 -8.30 1.42 14.64
C LEU A 14 -8.89 2.81 14.94
N HIS A 15 -8.56 3.84 14.17
CA HIS A 15 -9.17 5.18 14.29
C HIS A 15 -10.68 5.25 14.00
N THR A 16 -11.30 4.17 13.52
CA THR A 16 -12.76 4.10 13.36
C THR A 16 -13.49 3.87 14.69
N HIS A 17 -12.79 3.45 15.76
CA HIS A 17 -13.35 3.33 17.12
C HIS A 17 -12.37 3.89 18.18
N GLY A 18 -12.90 4.34 19.32
CA GLY A 18 -12.15 5.04 20.37
C GLY A 18 -10.95 4.28 20.98
N PRO A 19 -10.28 4.86 22.00
CA PRO A 19 -8.96 4.42 22.42
C PRO A 19 -9.02 3.06 23.12
N ARG A 20 -7.99 2.23 22.87
CA ARG A 20 -7.65 0.93 23.53
C ARG A 20 -8.23 -0.36 22.95
N LEU A 21 -7.99 -0.69 21.69
CA LEU A 21 -7.96 -2.12 21.32
C LEU A 21 -6.67 -2.45 20.56
N GLN A 22 -6.09 -3.58 20.96
CA GLN A 22 -4.87 -4.20 20.40
C GLN A 22 -5.05 -4.52 18.89
N PRO A 23 -3.94 -4.77 18.15
CA PRO A 23 -3.90 -4.73 16.69
C PRO A 23 -4.45 -6.01 16.06
N THR A 24 -5.74 -6.24 16.23
CA THR A 24 -6.46 -7.22 15.43
C THR A 24 -7.51 -6.46 14.64
N MET A 25 -7.16 -6.15 13.39
CA MET A 25 -8.17 -5.86 12.38
C MET A 25 -9.23 -6.97 12.50
N PRO A 26 -10.52 -6.64 12.71
CA PRO A 26 -11.55 -7.65 12.56
C PRO A 26 -11.39 -8.21 11.15
N ASN A 27 -11.22 -9.53 11.08
CA ASN A 27 -11.05 -10.29 9.84
C ASN A 27 -12.06 -9.74 8.81
N PRO A 28 -11.65 -9.00 7.75
CA PRO A 28 -12.57 -8.66 6.70
C PRO A 28 -13.03 -10.00 6.15
N LEU A 29 -14.35 -10.22 6.20
CA LEU A 29 -15.07 -11.42 5.78
C LEU A 29 -14.31 -12.22 4.70
N PRO A 30 -14.20 -13.55 4.85
CA PRO A 30 -13.50 -14.38 3.87
C PRO A 30 -14.24 -14.23 2.55
N ALA A 31 -13.59 -13.69 1.52
CA ALA A 31 -14.23 -13.48 0.23
C ALA A 31 -13.60 -14.39 -0.82
N PRO A 32 -14.01 -15.68 -0.91
CA PRO A 32 -13.72 -16.57 -2.03
C PRO A 32 -13.87 -15.88 -3.40
N THR A 33 -14.72 -14.85 -3.49
CA THR A 33 -15.00 -14.04 -4.67
C THR A 33 -13.81 -13.23 -5.21
N GLN A 34 -12.86 -12.80 -4.37
CA GLN A 34 -11.64 -12.11 -4.87
C GLN A 34 -10.71 -13.06 -5.61
N LYS A 35 -10.54 -14.30 -5.11
CA LYS A 35 -9.71 -15.33 -5.75
C LYS A 35 -10.29 -15.82 -7.08
N THR A 36 -11.61 -15.72 -7.25
CA THR A 36 -12.31 -16.17 -8.46
C THR A 36 -12.51 -15.06 -9.50
N SER A 37 -12.14 -13.81 -9.20
CA SER A 37 -12.24 -12.72 -10.17
C SER A 37 -11.25 -12.94 -11.31
N PRO A 38 -11.69 -13.02 -12.58
CA PRO A 38 -10.79 -13.15 -13.72
C PRO A 38 -9.75 -12.01 -13.79
N LEU A 39 -10.12 -10.81 -13.34
CA LEU A 39 -9.24 -9.65 -13.31
C LEU A 39 -8.17 -9.77 -12.21
N ALA A 40 -8.50 -10.35 -11.06
CA ALA A 40 -7.51 -10.57 -9.99
C ALA A 40 -6.46 -11.60 -10.40
N GLN A 41 -6.82 -12.55 -11.27
CA GLN A 41 -5.91 -13.56 -11.80
C GLN A 41 -4.89 -13.00 -12.79
N THR A 42 -5.14 -11.81 -13.37
CA THR A 42 -4.22 -11.16 -14.31
C THR A 42 -3.19 -10.26 -13.64
N ILE A 43 -3.29 -10.03 -12.32
CA ILE A 43 -2.37 -9.16 -11.57
C ILE A 43 -0.96 -9.75 -11.63
N ASP A 44 -0.01 -8.97 -12.14
CA ASP A 44 1.40 -9.32 -12.29
C ASP A 44 2.35 -8.45 -11.45
N LEU A 45 1.83 -7.42 -10.76
CA LEU A 45 2.53 -6.64 -9.73
C LEU A 45 1.55 -6.12 -8.67
N ILE A 46 2.00 -6.13 -7.41
CA ILE A 46 1.33 -5.49 -6.28
C ILE A 46 2.19 -4.30 -5.83
N VAL A 47 1.57 -3.14 -5.68
CA VAL A 47 2.18 -1.92 -5.15
C VAL A 47 1.47 -1.60 -3.85
N VAL A 48 2.22 -1.34 -2.78
CA VAL A 48 1.63 -1.09 -1.45
C VAL A 48 2.31 0.10 -0.81
N SER A 49 1.55 0.96 -0.14
CA SER A 49 2.19 1.97 0.70
C SER A 49 2.84 1.30 1.92
N PRO A 50 3.98 1.79 2.43
CA PRO A 50 4.67 1.22 3.59
C PRO A 50 3.97 1.54 4.92
N MET A 51 2.64 1.50 4.96
CA MET A 51 1.83 1.71 6.16
C MET A 51 1.26 0.38 6.67
N ILE A 52 1.16 0.21 7.99
CA ILE A 52 0.68 -1.04 8.62
C ILE A 52 -0.67 -1.50 8.02
N ARG A 53 -1.63 -0.57 7.88
CA ARG A 53 -2.99 -0.86 7.41
C ARG A 53 -3.04 -1.35 5.95
N THR A 54 -2.17 -0.83 5.09
CA THR A 54 -2.07 -1.24 3.68
C THR A 54 -1.34 -2.56 3.55
N LEU A 55 -0.25 -2.78 4.29
CA LEU A 55 0.45 -4.06 4.33
C LEU A 55 -0.45 -5.20 4.82
N GLN A 56 -1.21 -4.98 5.89
CA GLN A 56 -2.18 -5.95 6.41
C GLN A 56 -3.27 -6.26 5.39
N THR A 57 -3.82 -5.23 4.72
CA THR A 57 -4.83 -5.43 3.67
C THR A 57 -4.24 -6.22 2.50
N ALA A 58 -3.06 -5.87 2.02
CA ALA A 58 -2.39 -6.57 0.92
C ALA A 58 -2.14 -8.05 1.29
N GLN A 59 -1.64 -8.34 2.49
CA GLN A 59 -1.41 -9.71 2.93
C GLN A 59 -2.71 -10.52 3.05
N GLN A 60 -3.80 -9.91 3.54
CA GLN A 60 -5.08 -10.61 3.72
C GLN A 60 -5.83 -10.82 2.40
N SER A 61 -5.87 -9.81 1.52
CA SER A 61 -6.65 -9.83 0.27
C SER A 61 -5.88 -10.38 -0.92
N LEU A 62 -4.57 -10.13 -0.97
CA LEU A 62 -3.70 -10.48 -2.10
C LEU A 62 -2.57 -11.45 -1.71
N GLY A 63 -2.51 -11.92 -0.46
CA GLY A 63 -1.47 -12.85 0.01
C GLY A 63 -1.34 -14.11 -0.85
N TRP A 64 -2.45 -14.60 -1.39
CA TRP A 64 -2.46 -15.76 -2.31
C TRP A 64 -1.77 -15.47 -3.66
N LEU A 65 -1.70 -14.21 -4.12
CA LEU A 65 -0.90 -13.82 -5.28
C LEU A 65 0.58 -13.73 -4.92
N ILE A 66 0.89 -13.22 -3.73
CA ILE A 66 2.26 -13.17 -3.19
C ILE A 66 2.82 -14.61 -3.08
N GLU A 67 2.03 -15.54 -2.54
CA GLU A 67 2.36 -16.97 -2.46
C GLU A 67 2.59 -17.61 -3.85
N ARG A 68 1.90 -17.12 -4.89
CA ARG A 68 2.11 -17.53 -6.29
C ARG A 68 3.35 -16.91 -6.93
N GLY A 69 4.04 -16.00 -6.25
CA GLY A 69 5.23 -15.31 -6.74
C GLY A 69 4.98 -13.97 -7.43
N VAL A 70 3.79 -13.37 -7.28
CA VAL A 70 3.56 -12.00 -7.76
C VAL A 70 4.40 -11.03 -6.90
N PRO A 71 5.28 -10.20 -7.51
CA PRO A 71 6.14 -9.30 -6.77
C PRO A 71 5.35 -8.21 -6.05
N VAL A 72 5.91 -7.75 -4.92
CA VAL A 72 5.37 -6.64 -4.13
C VAL A 72 6.41 -5.52 -4.08
N ILE A 73 6.02 -4.30 -4.43
CA ILE A 73 6.86 -3.10 -4.33
C ILE A 73 6.25 -2.13 -3.32
N LEU A 74 7.06 -1.70 -2.35
CA LEU A 74 6.66 -0.69 -1.38
C LEU A 74 6.90 0.71 -1.93
N ARG A 75 5.86 1.56 -1.91
CA ARG A 75 5.90 2.91 -2.50
C ARG A 75 5.30 3.97 -1.56
N PRO A 76 6.14 4.82 -0.93
CA PRO A 76 5.70 5.90 -0.03
C PRO A 76 4.73 6.91 -0.64
N GLU A 77 4.65 7.04 -1.95
CA GLU A 77 3.76 8.00 -2.63
C GLU A 77 2.28 7.73 -2.34
N TRP A 78 1.93 6.49 -2.02
CA TRP A 78 0.58 6.03 -1.69
C TRP A 78 0.23 6.18 -0.21
N GLN A 79 1.04 6.90 0.56
CA GLN A 79 0.73 7.21 1.94
C GLN A 79 -0.41 8.25 2.06
N GLU A 80 -1.02 8.29 3.24
CA GLU A 80 -2.17 9.15 3.53
C GLU A 80 -1.86 10.66 3.44
N ASN A 81 -2.91 11.43 3.19
CA ASN A 81 -2.88 12.82 2.78
C ASN A 81 -2.72 13.86 3.90
N SER A 82 -2.46 13.46 5.14
CA SER A 82 -2.36 14.38 6.28
C SER A 82 -1.16 14.07 7.18
N ALA A 83 -0.77 15.04 8.03
CA ALA A 83 0.27 14.90 9.04
C ALA A 83 -0.27 14.51 10.43
N LYS A 84 -1.52 14.08 10.52
CA LYS A 84 -2.04 13.54 11.78
C LYS A 84 -1.23 12.28 12.16
N PRO A 85 -1.06 11.97 13.46
CA PRO A 85 -0.37 10.76 13.89
C PRO A 85 -0.95 9.47 13.28
N CYS A 86 -2.26 9.44 13.03
CA CYS A 86 -2.95 8.31 12.37
C CYS A 86 -2.61 8.11 10.89
N ASP A 87 -2.13 9.17 10.24
CA ASP A 87 -1.87 9.25 8.80
C ASP A 87 -0.37 9.33 8.50
N THR A 88 0.45 9.36 9.55
CA THR A 88 1.91 9.33 9.49
C THR A 88 2.37 7.89 9.64
N GLY A 89 3.27 7.47 8.75
CA GLY A 89 3.83 6.12 8.77
C GLY A 89 4.71 5.85 10.00
N THR A 90 5.16 4.60 10.13
CA THR A 90 6.15 4.20 11.12
C THR A 90 7.54 4.13 10.47
N ALA A 91 8.61 4.35 11.23
CA ALA A 91 9.97 4.36 10.71
C ALA A 91 10.33 3.02 10.03
N ILE A 92 11.10 3.09 8.94
CA ILE A 92 11.50 1.92 8.12
C ILE A 92 12.11 0.80 8.97
N PRO A 93 13.09 1.02 9.88
CA PRO A 93 13.69 -0.09 10.63
C PRO A 93 12.71 -0.85 11.52
N ILE A 94 11.69 -0.15 12.05
CA ILE A 94 10.65 -0.78 12.87
C ILE A 94 9.73 -1.62 11.98
N MET A 95 9.37 -1.08 10.81
CA MET A 95 8.50 -1.77 9.87
C MET A 95 9.20 -2.96 9.19
N GLU A 96 10.47 -2.84 8.84
CA GLU A 96 11.29 -3.92 8.28
C GLU A 96 11.42 -5.09 9.26
N ALA A 97 11.64 -4.81 10.55
CA ALA A 97 11.68 -5.84 11.59
C ALA A 97 10.34 -6.57 11.76
N ALA A 98 9.21 -5.87 11.57
CA ALA A 98 7.87 -6.43 11.73
C ALA A 98 7.31 -7.10 10.45
N TRP A 99 7.78 -6.69 9.27
CA TRP A 99 7.42 -7.27 7.98
C TRP A 99 8.67 -7.58 7.12
N PRO A 100 9.52 -8.52 7.56
CA PRO A 100 10.79 -8.85 6.89
C PRO A 100 10.59 -9.54 5.53
N GLN A 101 9.37 -9.98 5.21
CA GLN A 101 9.03 -10.60 3.93
C GLN A 101 8.95 -9.62 2.75
N PHE A 102 8.88 -8.31 3.02
CA PHE A 102 8.88 -7.28 1.96
C PHE A 102 10.27 -6.69 1.76
N ASN A 103 10.57 -6.25 0.54
CA ASN A 103 11.79 -5.51 0.27
C ASN A 103 11.64 -4.04 0.70
N TRP A 104 12.39 -3.64 1.73
CA TRP A 104 12.40 -2.28 2.27
C TRP A 104 13.53 -1.42 1.71
N ALA A 105 14.50 -2.00 0.99
CA ALA A 105 15.71 -1.30 0.54
C ALA A 105 15.41 -0.14 -0.42
N ASP A 106 14.35 -0.26 -1.21
CA ASP A 106 13.94 0.75 -2.20
C ASP A 106 12.93 1.77 -1.63
N VAL A 107 12.58 1.66 -0.35
CA VAL A 107 11.69 2.63 0.30
C VAL A 107 12.48 3.91 0.55
N ASP A 108 12.01 5.03 -0.02
CA ASP A 108 12.62 6.34 0.16
C ASP A 108 12.86 6.64 1.66
N PRO A 109 14.10 6.88 2.09
CA PRO A 109 14.45 7.18 3.48
C PRO A 109 13.77 8.43 4.05
N LEU A 110 13.22 9.30 3.21
CA LEU A 110 12.42 10.43 3.65
C LEU A 110 11.08 9.97 4.27
N PHE A 111 10.58 8.78 3.93
CA PHE A 111 9.45 8.17 4.65
C PHE A 111 9.83 7.87 6.12
N PRO A 112 8.96 8.14 7.11
CA PRO A 112 7.55 8.55 6.99
C PRO A 112 7.31 10.07 7.12
N LYS A 113 8.34 10.91 6.96
CA LYS A 113 8.19 12.36 7.10
C LYS A 113 7.22 12.91 6.05
N LYS A 114 6.46 13.94 6.45
CA LYS A 114 5.52 14.64 5.58
C LYS A 114 6.18 15.88 4.97
N GLU A 115 7.32 15.66 4.33
CA GLU A 115 8.21 16.68 3.77
C GLU A 115 8.54 16.34 2.30
N GLY A 116 9.04 17.33 1.55
CA GLY A 116 9.39 17.13 0.14
C GLY A 116 8.21 16.61 -0.68
N LEU A 117 8.41 15.53 -1.43
CA LEU A 117 7.36 14.87 -2.22
C LEU A 117 6.18 14.37 -1.35
N TYR A 118 6.41 14.15 -0.05
CA TYR A 118 5.43 13.61 0.89
C TYR A 118 4.70 14.67 1.71
N GLU A 119 4.93 15.95 1.43
CA GLU A 119 4.16 17.02 2.06
C GLU A 119 2.65 16.84 1.82
N TYR A 120 1.84 17.43 2.70
CA TYR A 120 0.39 17.25 2.72
C TYR A 120 -0.38 18.51 2.26
N SER A 121 0.31 19.51 1.71
CA SER A 121 -0.33 20.63 1.03
C SER A 121 -1.06 20.15 -0.23
N GLN A 122 -2.07 20.89 -0.69
CA GLN A 122 -2.79 20.52 -1.92
C GLN A 122 -1.85 20.36 -3.13
N ASN A 123 -0.85 21.24 -3.23
CA ASN A 123 0.18 21.16 -4.26
C ASN A 123 1.01 19.87 -4.11
N GLY A 124 1.52 19.59 -2.91
CA GLY A 124 2.30 18.37 -2.67
C GLY A 124 1.54 17.08 -2.94
N LEU A 125 0.28 17.01 -2.51
CA LEU A 125 -0.60 15.86 -2.82
C LEU A 125 -0.79 15.68 -4.33
N THR A 126 -0.93 16.78 -5.05
CA THR A 126 -1.08 16.76 -6.52
C THR A 126 0.22 16.30 -7.19
N GLN A 127 1.38 16.84 -6.80
CA GLN A 127 2.68 16.42 -7.33
C GLN A 127 2.95 14.94 -7.04
N ARG A 128 2.68 14.49 -5.81
CA ARG A 128 2.82 13.09 -5.42
C ARG A 128 1.94 12.17 -6.26
N GLY A 129 0.69 12.57 -6.52
CA GLY A 129 -0.20 11.84 -7.41
C GLY A 129 0.28 11.80 -8.86
N ILE A 130 0.89 12.88 -9.37
CA ILE A 130 1.49 12.93 -10.70
C ILE A 130 2.67 11.96 -10.81
N GLU A 131 3.59 11.97 -9.84
CA GLU A 131 4.75 11.08 -9.82
C GLU A 131 4.33 9.61 -9.68
N ALA A 132 3.38 9.30 -8.80
CA ALA A 132 2.82 7.95 -8.66
C ALA A 132 2.19 7.45 -9.97
N ARG A 133 1.42 8.31 -10.65
CA ARG A 133 0.81 7.98 -11.95
C ARG A 133 1.83 7.85 -13.08
N ARG A 134 2.87 8.69 -13.10
CA ARG A 134 3.97 8.59 -14.07
C ARG A 134 4.68 7.26 -13.92
N TRP A 135 5.07 6.92 -12.69
CA TRP A 135 5.75 5.66 -12.41
C TRP A 135 4.90 4.44 -12.78
N LEU A 136 3.61 4.43 -12.43
CA LEU A 136 2.71 3.34 -12.84
C LEU A 136 2.64 3.20 -14.36
N ARG A 137 2.61 4.31 -15.10
CA ARG A 137 2.53 4.29 -16.57
C ARG A 137 3.78 3.69 -17.22
N GLU A 138 4.93 3.87 -16.61
CA GLU A 138 6.24 3.41 -17.11
C GLU A 138 6.53 1.94 -16.80
N ARG A 139 5.66 1.29 -16.02
CA ARG A 139 5.79 -0.12 -15.65
C ARG A 139 5.64 -1.06 -16.84
N PRO A 140 6.48 -2.12 -16.93
CA PRO A 140 6.35 -3.16 -17.95
C PRO A 140 5.16 -4.11 -17.72
N GLU A 141 4.64 -4.16 -16.49
CA GLU A 141 3.52 -5.01 -16.10
C GLU A 141 2.22 -4.68 -16.83
N LYS A 142 1.35 -5.68 -17.00
CA LYS A 142 0.06 -5.52 -17.69
C LYS A 142 -1.05 -5.14 -16.72
N CYS A 143 -1.00 -5.62 -15.48
CA CYS A 143 -2.04 -5.41 -14.49
C CYS A 143 -1.48 -5.23 -13.08
N ILE A 144 -1.61 -4.02 -12.55
CA ILE A 144 -1.02 -3.62 -11.28
C ILE A 144 -2.13 -3.41 -10.26
N ALA A 145 -2.04 -4.10 -9.13
CA ALA A 145 -2.86 -3.80 -7.96
C ALA A 145 -2.15 -2.78 -7.07
N VAL A 146 -2.86 -1.74 -6.64
CA VAL A 146 -2.34 -0.64 -5.82
C VAL A 146 -3.24 -0.41 -4.62
#